data_AF-A0A2I3CQF7-F1
#
_entry.id   AF-A0A2I3CQF7-F1
#
_cell.length_a   1.000
_cell.length_b   1.000
_cell.length_c   1.000
_cell.angle_alpha   90.00
_cell.angle_beta   90.00
_cell.angle_gamma   90.00
#
_symmetry.space_group_name_H-M   'P 1'
#
loop_
_entity.id
_entity.type
_entity.pdbx_description
1 polymer ?
#
loop_
_entity_poly.entity_id
_entity_poly.type
_entity_poly.pdbx_seq_one_letter_code
_entity_poly.pdbx_strand_id
1 'polypeptide(L)'
;MRPIAVRLIFRTPTSAEVIFLPSFQLYFDRLIISDDWLAHVAPYLLLLTMLSRWLAISVEQERKERQCRRVKCAIVARLTYTFYGSHTRGGYMTIATRLDEYLTEHNIHFQTVNHSHSHSSLQSGVAAGVPLMNIAKGVILEDHEGRHMMAVLPANNKISLSRLNDEFNATFHLVKERMVYRLFTDCEHGAIPPIGSPYHMSTVCDERLANLEHVYLEAGDHETLIKLDRKAFKELMNDCRYLRFSSEVLH
;
A
#
# COMPACT_ATOMS: atom_id res chain seq x y z
N MET A 1 25.79 31.40 59.45
CA MET A 1 26.73 30.58 58.64
C MET A 1 26.28 30.65 57.18
N ARG A 2 27.22 30.83 56.25
CA ARG A 2 26.95 31.12 54.84
C ARG A 2 26.53 29.85 54.08
N PRO A 3 25.59 29.91 53.12
CA PRO A 3 25.33 28.77 52.24
C PRO A 3 26.50 28.57 51.26
N ILE A 4 26.91 27.31 51.10
CA ILE A 4 27.87 26.89 50.07
C ILE A 4 27.05 26.71 48.78
N ALA A 5 27.34 27.50 47.75
CA ALA A 5 26.77 27.31 46.43
C ALA A 5 27.62 26.28 45.66
N VAL A 6 27.03 25.13 45.32
CA VAL A 6 27.66 24.15 44.42
C VAL A 6 27.22 24.47 42.99
N ARG A 7 28.16 24.84 42.14
CA ARG A 7 27.95 25.15 40.71
C ARG A 7 28.21 23.89 39.89
N LEU A 8 27.16 23.28 39.35
CA LEU A 8 27.30 22.20 38.37
C LEU A 8 27.46 22.79 36.97
N ILE A 9 28.61 22.52 36.34
CA ILE A 9 28.90 22.89 34.95
C ILE A 9 28.81 21.63 34.11
N PHE A 10 27.81 21.55 33.23
CA PHE A 10 27.75 20.51 32.20
C PHE A 10 28.39 21.04 30.92
N ARG A 11 29.47 20.39 30.45
CA ARG A 11 29.99 20.55 29.09
C ARG A 11 29.43 19.42 28.23
N THR A 12 28.60 19.76 27.26
CA THR A 12 28.30 18.87 26.14
C THR A 12 29.32 19.13 25.01
N PRO A 13 29.87 18.09 24.35
CA PRO A 13 30.53 18.27 23.08
C PRO A 13 29.43 18.34 22.00
N THR A 14 29.42 19.45 21.26
CA THR A 14 28.62 19.75 20.05
C THR A 14 27.17 20.26 20.25
N SER A 15 27.00 21.52 19.81
CA SER A 15 25.81 22.38 19.69
C SER A 15 25.08 22.79 20.97
N ALA A 16 25.02 24.11 21.14
CA ALA A 16 24.53 24.85 22.29
C ALA A 16 23.05 25.22 22.14
N GLU A 17 22.26 24.99 23.18
CA GLU A 17 21.07 25.80 23.48
C GLU A 17 20.93 25.91 25.00
N VAL A 18 20.89 27.15 25.47
CA VAL A 18 20.75 27.53 26.88
C VAL A 18 19.25 27.66 27.16
N ILE A 19 18.69 26.75 27.96
CA ILE A 19 17.30 26.90 28.44
C ILE A 19 17.34 27.45 29.87
N PHE A 20 16.88 28.68 30.01
CA PHE A 20 16.59 29.35 31.29
C PHE A 20 15.20 28.88 31.76
N LEU A 21 15.08 28.42 33.00
CA LEU A 21 13.77 28.28 33.65
C LEU A 21 13.78 28.96 35.04
N PRO A 22 12.70 29.68 35.40
CA PRO A 22 12.65 30.51 36.60
C PRO A 22 12.38 29.70 37.87
N SER A 23 12.92 30.23 38.96
CA SER A 23 12.80 29.79 40.33
C SER A 23 11.34 29.61 40.78
N PHE A 24 11.00 28.44 41.30
CA PHE A 24 9.83 28.27 42.18
C PHE A 24 10.29 27.79 43.54
N GLN A 25 9.88 28.57 44.54
CA GLN A 25 10.30 28.52 45.93
C GLN A 25 9.17 27.85 46.72
N LEU A 26 9.45 26.68 47.31
CA LEU A 26 8.52 26.02 48.22
C LEU A 26 9.12 26.01 49.63
N TYR A 27 8.41 26.72 50.50
CA TYR A 27 8.55 26.72 51.95
C TYR A 27 8.01 25.40 52.49
N PHE A 28 8.76 24.71 53.36
CA PHE A 28 8.17 23.75 54.29
C PHE A 28 8.88 23.85 55.64
N ASP A 29 8.07 24.23 56.63
CA ASP A 29 8.40 24.23 58.04
C ASP A 29 8.48 22.79 58.59
N ARG A 30 9.28 22.68 59.66
CA ARG A 30 9.60 21.50 60.48
C ARG A 30 8.57 20.36 60.47
N LEU A 31 9.05 19.15 60.18
CA LEU A 31 8.52 17.93 60.79
C LEU A 31 9.64 17.15 61.48
N ILE A 32 9.40 16.86 62.75
CA ILE A 32 10.19 16.01 63.64
C ILE A 32 9.93 14.56 63.22
N ILE A 33 10.99 13.81 62.95
CA ILE A 33 10.93 12.39 62.56
C ILE A 33 10.89 11.55 63.83
N SER A 34 9.81 10.78 64.03
CA SER A 34 9.77 9.64 64.96
C SER A 34 9.92 8.31 64.19
N ASP A 35 10.41 7.30 64.89
CA ASP A 35 10.97 6.03 64.37
C ASP A 35 9.98 5.03 63.73
N ASP A 36 9.01 5.49 62.92
CA ASP A 36 8.13 4.61 62.10
C ASP A 36 8.42 4.69 60.59
N TRP A 37 9.55 5.28 60.20
CA TRP A 37 9.89 5.58 58.81
C TRP A 37 10.41 4.40 57.96
N LEU A 38 10.58 3.21 58.54
CA LEU A 38 11.11 2.04 57.82
C LEU A 38 10.03 1.18 57.14
N ALA A 39 8.75 1.31 57.50
CA ALA A 39 7.67 0.51 56.92
C ALA A 39 7.12 1.08 55.60
N HIS A 40 7.27 2.39 55.34
CA HIS A 40 6.68 3.06 54.17
C HIS A 40 7.65 3.28 53.00
N VAL A 41 8.97 3.12 53.20
CA VAL A 41 9.98 3.42 52.16
C VAL A 41 10.49 2.15 51.43
N ALA A 42 10.34 0.97 52.04
CA ALA A 42 10.73 -0.31 51.46
C ALA A 42 10.12 -0.63 50.08
N PRO A 43 8.84 -0.34 49.76
CA PRO A 43 8.28 -0.66 48.45
C PRO A 43 8.82 0.22 47.32
N TYR A 44 9.31 1.43 47.62
CA TYR A 44 9.83 2.35 46.61
C TYR A 44 11.28 2.06 46.20
N LEU A 45 12.11 1.51 47.11
CA LEU A 45 13.47 1.05 46.77
C LEU A 45 13.46 -0.20 45.86
N LEU A 46 12.47 -1.09 46.00
CA LEU A 46 12.29 -2.24 45.11
C LEU A 46 11.87 -1.81 43.70
N LEU A 47 11.03 -0.78 43.55
CA LEU A 47 10.68 -0.24 42.24
C LEU A 47 11.88 0.45 41.54
N LEU A 48 12.71 1.19 42.28
CA LEU A 48 13.91 1.85 41.74
C LEU A 48 14.99 0.86 41.29
N THR A 49 15.15 -0.27 41.99
CA THR A 49 16.07 -1.34 41.59
C THR A 49 15.55 -2.16 40.39
N MET A 50 14.22 -2.31 40.25
CA MET A 50 13.61 -2.91 39.06
C MET A 50 13.72 -2.01 37.82
N LEU A 51 13.47 -0.71 37.95
CA LEU A 51 13.59 0.27 36.86
C LEU A 51 15.03 0.43 36.35
N SER A 52 16.01 0.42 37.25
CA SER A 52 17.43 0.47 36.86
C SER A 52 17.90 -0.80 36.16
N ARG A 53 17.42 -1.98 36.57
CA ARG A 53 17.65 -3.25 35.83
C ARG A 53 16.97 -3.26 34.47
N TRP A 54 15.77 -2.70 34.35
CA TRP A 54 15.04 -2.63 33.09
C TRP A 54 15.72 -1.69 32.08
N LEU A 55 16.14 -0.51 32.52
CA LEU A 55 16.92 0.43 31.70
C LEU A 55 18.28 -0.16 31.26
N ALA A 56 18.95 -0.92 32.12
CA ALA A 56 20.21 -1.61 31.74
C ALA A 56 19.99 -2.70 30.67
N ILE A 57 18.88 -3.44 30.74
CA ILE A 57 18.51 -4.45 29.73
C ILE A 57 18.13 -3.79 28.39
N SER A 58 17.43 -2.65 28.42
CA SER A 58 17.06 -1.91 27.21
C SER A 58 18.28 -1.32 26.49
N VAL A 59 19.27 -0.79 27.21
CA VAL A 59 20.50 -0.23 26.60
C VAL A 59 21.44 -1.33 26.07
N GLU A 60 21.47 -2.51 26.69
CA GLU A 60 22.24 -3.67 26.18
C GLU A 60 21.61 -4.29 24.92
N GLN A 61 20.27 -4.24 24.79
CA GLN A 61 19.57 -4.67 23.57
C GLN A 61 19.85 -3.74 22.37
N GLU A 62 19.93 -2.43 22.57
CA GLU A 62 20.27 -1.48 21.48
C GLU A 62 21.73 -1.60 21.00
N ARG A 63 22.66 -2.03 21.87
CA ARG A 63 24.08 -2.23 21.49
C ARG A 63 24.29 -3.45 20.59
N LYS A 64 23.51 -4.52 20.78
CA LYS A 64 23.56 -5.71 19.89
C LYS A 64 22.95 -5.45 18.52
N GLU A 65 21.98 -4.54 18.39
CA GLU A 65 21.36 -4.20 17.09
C GLU A 65 22.24 -3.32 16.17
N ARG A 66 23.27 -2.62 16.70
CA ARG A 66 24.18 -1.80 15.87
C ARG A 66 25.39 -2.56 15.29
N GLN A 67 25.71 -3.75 15.81
CA GLN A 67 26.90 -4.54 15.40
C GLN A 67 26.63 -5.49 14.21
N CYS A 68 25.39 -5.61 13.72
CA CYS A 68 25.02 -6.51 12.61
C CYS A 68 24.74 -5.78 11.28
N ARG A 69 25.49 -4.71 10.98
CA ARG A 69 25.54 -4.09 9.64
C ARG A 69 26.86 -4.36 8.95
N ARG A 70 27.12 -5.61 8.60
CA ARG A 70 27.98 -5.98 7.47
C ARG A 70 27.85 -7.48 7.22
N VAL A 71 27.71 -7.82 5.94
CA VAL A 71 27.63 -9.17 5.35
C VAL A 71 26.20 -9.73 5.22
N LYS A 72 25.61 -9.41 4.07
CA LYS A 72 24.81 -10.26 3.17
C LYS A 72 24.39 -11.63 3.75
N CYS A 73 23.09 -11.88 3.85
CA CYS A 73 22.39 -12.80 2.96
C CYS A 73 20.90 -12.84 3.30
N ALA A 74 20.12 -13.12 2.27
CA ALA A 74 18.68 -13.20 2.27
C ALA A 74 18.12 -14.17 3.32
N ILE A 75 16.82 -13.99 3.58
CA ILE A 75 15.90 -14.89 4.29
C ILE A 75 15.75 -14.53 5.79
N VAL A 76 14.52 -14.13 6.12
CA VAL A 76 13.89 -13.97 7.46
C VAL A 76 13.98 -12.58 8.14
N ALA A 77 12.79 -12.04 8.47
CA ALA A 77 12.44 -10.83 9.23
C ALA A 77 12.42 -9.52 8.41
N ARG A 78 11.38 -8.67 8.42
CA ARG A 78 10.48 -8.19 9.48
C ARG A 78 9.34 -7.47 8.71
N LEU A 79 8.02 -7.70 8.85
CA LEU A 79 7.22 -7.88 10.06
C LEU A 79 7.80 -7.10 11.24
N THR A 80 7.80 -5.77 11.14
CA THR A 80 6.99 -4.91 12.01
C THR A 80 7.31 -3.45 11.73
N TYR A 81 6.23 -2.68 11.54
CA TYR A 81 6.06 -1.28 11.95
C TYR A 81 6.24 -0.16 10.90
N THR A 82 5.11 0.21 10.28
CA THR A 82 4.48 1.56 10.28
C THR A 82 3.14 1.41 9.54
N PHE A 83 2.02 1.13 10.19
CA PHE A 83 1.10 2.09 10.85
C PHE A 83 0.78 3.31 9.96
N TYR A 84 0.02 3.08 8.88
CA TYR A 84 -1.11 3.90 8.40
C TYR A 84 -1.87 3.08 7.34
N GLY A 85 -3.18 2.88 7.53
CA GLY A 85 -4.04 2.12 6.61
C GLY A 85 -4.64 0.87 7.24
N SER A 86 -5.54 1.05 8.21
CA SER A 86 -6.43 0.00 8.70
C SER A 86 -7.25 -0.60 7.54
N HIS A 87 -6.83 -1.76 7.03
CA HIS A 87 -7.71 -2.65 6.29
C HIS A 87 -8.68 -3.28 7.30
N THR A 88 -9.86 -2.69 7.43
CA THR A 88 -10.98 -3.36 8.09
C THR A 88 -11.40 -4.54 7.22
N ARG A 89 -10.89 -5.73 7.56
CA ARG A 89 -11.50 -7.01 7.18
C ARG A 89 -12.86 -7.11 7.86
N GLY A 90 -13.90 -6.71 7.14
CA GLY A 90 -15.29 -6.78 7.56
C GLY A 90 -16.22 -6.47 6.40
N GLY A 91 -16.57 -7.49 5.62
CA GLY A 91 -17.49 -7.42 4.47
C GLY A 91 -17.11 -8.47 3.43
N TYR A 92 -18.11 -9.16 2.86
CA TYR A 92 -17.99 -10.29 1.92
C TYR A 92 -16.92 -10.09 0.82
N MET A 93 -16.26 -11.17 0.38
CA MET A 93 -15.24 -11.11 -0.67
C MET A 93 -15.87 -10.67 -2.01
N THR A 94 -15.62 -9.42 -2.42
CA THR A 94 -16.12 -8.79 -3.65
C THR A 94 -15.08 -8.70 -4.76
N ILE A 95 -13.80 -8.98 -4.47
CA ILE A 95 -12.71 -8.91 -5.44
C ILE A 95 -12.39 -10.33 -5.94
N ALA A 96 -12.17 -10.48 -7.24
CA ALA A 96 -11.70 -11.73 -7.85
C ALA A 96 -10.45 -12.23 -7.13
N THR A 97 -10.43 -13.52 -6.78
CA THR A 97 -9.40 -14.08 -5.90
C THR A 97 -7.99 -13.87 -6.44
N ARG A 98 -7.77 -14.10 -7.75
CA ARG A 98 -6.44 -13.90 -8.37
C ARG A 98 -6.00 -12.44 -8.35
N LEU A 99 -6.94 -11.50 -8.47
CA LEU A 99 -6.66 -10.07 -8.42
C LEU A 99 -6.27 -9.65 -7.00
N ASP A 100 -7.02 -10.08 -5.99
CA ASP A 100 -6.74 -9.78 -4.58
C ASP A 100 -5.38 -10.36 -4.13
N GLU A 101 -5.10 -11.61 -4.50
CA GLU A 101 -3.80 -12.26 -4.27
C GLU A 101 -2.66 -11.47 -4.91
N TYR A 102 -2.80 -11.10 -6.19
CA TYR A 102 -1.77 -10.33 -6.90
C TYR A 102 -1.52 -8.95 -6.28
N LEU A 103 -2.58 -8.20 -5.96
CA LEU A 103 -2.44 -6.89 -5.33
C LEU A 103 -1.75 -6.99 -3.96
N THR A 104 -2.08 -8.04 -3.20
CA THR A 104 -1.48 -8.30 -1.88
C THR A 104 -0.01 -8.69 -1.99
N GLU A 105 0.33 -9.63 -2.87
CA GLU A 105 1.71 -10.10 -3.07
C GLU A 105 2.65 -8.97 -3.51
N HIS A 106 2.15 -8.10 -4.39
CA HIS A 106 2.91 -6.97 -4.92
C HIS A 106 2.82 -5.70 -4.05
N ASN A 107 2.11 -5.74 -2.92
CA ASN A 107 1.88 -4.61 -2.01
C ASN A 107 1.36 -3.34 -2.73
N ILE A 108 0.46 -3.52 -3.71
CA ILE A 108 -0.11 -2.41 -4.47
C ILE A 108 -1.21 -1.76 -3.63
N HIS A 109 -1.09 -0.45 -3.39
CA HIS A 109 -2.11 0.29 -2.66
C HIS A 109 -3.31 0.61 -3.56
N PHE A 110 -4.52 0.34 -3.06
CA PHE A 110 -5.76 0.62 -3.78
C PHE A 110 -6.90 1.01 -2.84
N GLN A 111 -7.96 1.58 -3.42
CA GLN A 111 -9.24 1.85 -2.76
C GLN A 111 -10.34 1.13 -3.52
N THR A 112 -11.43 0.77 -2.85
CA THR A 112 -12.63 0.21 -3.51
C THR A 112 -13.70 1.28 -3.65
N VAL A 113 -14.46 1.21 -4.75
CA VAL A 113 -15.63 2.05 -5.03
C VAL A 113 -16.77 1.12 -5.40
N ASN A 114 -17.77 1.04 -4.52
CA ASN A 114 -18.94 0.18 -4.75
C ASN A 114 -20.00 0.93 -5.55
N HIS A 115 -20.75 0.20 -6.37
CA HIS A 115 -21.88 0.69 -7.14
C HIS A 115 -22.97 -0.38 -7.25
N SER A 116 -24.15 -0.01 -7.76
CA SER A 116 -25.18 -1.00 -8.10
C SER A 116 -24.68 -1.95 -9.18
N HIS A 117 -25.07 -3.23 -9.10
CA HIS A 117 -24.73 -4.25 -10.09
C HIS A 117 -24.91 -3.77 -11.54
N SER A 118 -23.94 -4.11 -12.37
CA SER A 118 -23.75 -3.63 -13.73
C SER A 118 -23.50 -4.82 -14.68
N HIS A 119 -23.55 -4.62 -15.99
CA HIS A 119 -23.24 -5.66 -16.97
C HIS A 119 -22.08 -5.29 -17.90
N SER A 120 -21.45 -4.12 -17.72
CA SER A 120 -20.32 -3.68 -18.55
C SER A 120 -19.55 -2.54 -17.88
N SER A 121 -18.27 -2.37 -18.23
CA SER A 121 -17.47 -1.26 -17.69
C SER A 121 -18.03 0.14 -17.98
N LEU A 122 -18.82 0.29 -19.05
CA LEU A 122 -19.55 1.52 -19.31
C LEU A 122 -20.65 1.76 -18.27
N GLN A 123 -21.43 0.72 -17.95
CA GLN A 123 -22.47 0.77 -16.93
C GLN A 123 -21.88 0.91 -15.52
N SER A 124 -20.78 0.21 -15.21
CA SER A 124 -20.06 0.36 -13.93
C SER A 124 -19.63 1.80 -13.72
N GLY A 125 -19.12 2.47 -14.77
CA GLY A 125 -18.75 3.87 -14.69
C GLY A 125 -19.91 4.82 -14.44
N VAL A 126 -21.03 4.61 -15.14
CA VAL A 126 -22.25 5.40 -14.91
C VAL A 126 -22.79 5.17 -13.49
N ALA A 127 -22.84 3.92 -13.04
CA ALA A 127 -23.34 3.55 -11.72
C ALA A 127 -22.46 4.09 -10.57
N ALA A 128 -21.14 4.10 -10.76
CA ALA A 128 -20.18 4.60 -9.79
C ALA A 128 -19.95 6.13 -9.87
N GLY A 129 -20.51 6.82 -10.88
CA GLY A 129 -20.25 8.24 -11.13
C GLY A 129 -18.80 8.54 -11.55
N VAL A 130 -18.14 7.58 -12.20
CA VAL A 130 -16.74 7.68 -12.62
C VAL A 130 -16.66 8.01 -14.11
N PRO A 131 -15.83 8.98 -14.53
CA PRO A 131 -15.61 9.26 -15.94
C PRO A 131 -15.09 8.03 -16.70
N LEU A 132 -15.72 7.69 -17.82
CA LEU A 132 -15.40 6.49 -18.60
C LEU A 132 -13.95 6.45 -19.10
N MET A 133 -13.33 7.61 -19.31
CA MET A 133 -11.92 7.70 -19.70
C MET A 133 -10.96 7.24 -18.59
N ASN A 134 -11.41 7.27 -17.33
CA ASN A 134 -10.65 6.82 -16.17
C ASN A 134 -10.85 5.34 -15.85
N ILE A 135 -11.81 4.68 -16.50
CA ILE A 135 -12.07 3.26 -16.30
C ILE A 135 -11.28 2.49 -17.34
N ALA A 136 -10.43 1.58 -16.89
CA ALA A 136 -9.72 0.67 -17.77
C ALA A 136 -10.54 -0.61 -17.96
N LYS A 137 -10.63 -1.07 -19.21
CA LYS A 137 -11.17 -2.40 -19.56
C LYS A 137 -10.09 -3.25 -20.19
N GLY A 138 -10.17 -4.56 -19.97
CA GLY A 138 -9.31 -5.55 -20.62
C GLY A 138 -10.01 -6.14 -21.85
N VAL A 139 -9.32 -6.18 -22.98
CA VAL A 139 -9.75 -6.88 -24.19
C VAL A 139 -8.76 -7.99 -24.51
N ILE A 140 -9.24 -9.22 -24.63
CA ILE A 140 -8.37 -10.37 -24.87
C ILE A 140 -8.21 -10.59 -26.38
N LEU A 141 -6.95 -10.69 -26.78
CA LEU A 141 -6.51 -10.95 -28.14
C LEU A 141 -5.83 -12.31 -28.20
N GLU A 142 -5.95 -12.95 -29.35
CA GLU A 142 -5.19 -14.15 -29.70
C GLU A 142 -4.43 -13.91 -31.00
N ASP A 143 -3.16 -14.27 -31.03
CA ASP A 143 -2.34 -14.21 -32.24
C ASP A 143 -2.50 -15.48 -33.10
N HIS A 144 -1.93 -15.45 -34.30
CA HIS A 144 -1.89 -16.60 -35.21
C HIS A 144 -1.17 -17.85 -34.65
N GLU A 145 -0.43 -17.75 -33.54
CA GLU A 145 0.23 -18.86 -32.85
C GLU A 145 -0.60 -19.39 -31.67
N GLY A 146 -1.79 -18.83 -31.42
CA GLY A 146 -2.67 -19.20 -30.31
C GLY A 146 -2.27 -18.62 -28.95
N ARG A 147 -1.37 -17.63 -28.93
CA ARG A 147 -0.95 -16.96 -27.69
C ARG A 147 -1.90 -15.83 -27.35
N HIS A 148 -2.23 -15.72 -26.07
CA HIS A 148 -3.13 -14.71 -25.55
C HIS A 148 -2.37 -13.43 -25.11
N MET A 149 -2.97 -12.29 -25.43
CA MET A 149 -2.54 -10.97 -24.98
C MET A 149 -3.73 -10.17 -24.47
N MET A 150 -3.57 -9.48 -23.34
CA MET A 150 -4.53 -8.50 -22.84
C MET A 150 -4.18 -7.11 -23.37
N ALA A 151 -5.13 -6.47 -24.03
CA ALA A 151 -5.08 -5.07 -24.38
C ALA A 151 -5.90 -4.25 -23.37
N VAL A 152 -5.23 -3.38 -22.62
CA VAL A 152 -5.81 -2.54 -21.57
C VAL A 152 -6.01 -1.13 -22.11
N LEU A 153 -7.25 -0.65 -22.12
CA LEU A 153 -7.63 0.63 -22.73
C LEU A 153 -8.80 1.30 -21.97
N PRO A 154 -9.04 2.60 -22.16
CA PRO A 154 -10.20 3.28 -21.57
C PRO A 154 -11.55 2.65 -21.98
N ALA A 155 -12.54 2.72 -21.10
CA ALA A 155 -13.85 2.09 -21.31
C ALA A 155 -14.60 2.67 -22.52
N ASN A 156 -14.46 3.98 -22.77
CA ASN A 156 -15.03 4.70 -23.92
C ASN A 156 -14.23 4.54 -25.23
N ASN A 157 -13.15 3.75 -25.23
CA ASN A 157 -12.33 3.56 -26.43
C ASN A 157 -12.59 2.21 -27.12
N LYS A 158 -12.32 2.17 -28.42
CA LYS A 158 -12.26 0.97 -29.24
C LYS A 158 -10.82 0.68 -29.67
N ILE A 159 -10.49 -0.60 -29.64
CA ILE A 159 -9.18 -1.13 -30.02
C ILE A 159 -8.96 -1.04 -31.53
N SER A 160 -7.74 -0.68 -31.94
CA SER A 160 -7.26 -0.73 -33.32
C SER A 160 -6.33 -1.93 -33.48
N LEU A 161 -6.88 -3.03 -34.00
CA LEU A 161 -6.11 -4.24 -34.26
C LEU A 161 -5.00 -4.01 -35.29
N SER A 162 -5.24 -3.15 -36.30
CA SER A 162 -4.22 -2.81 -37.29
C SER A 162 -2.96 -2.21 -36.63
N ARG A 163 -3.13 -1.26 -35.70
CA ARG A 163 -1.99 -0.67 -34.97
C ARG A 163 -1.23 -1.68 -34.14
N LEU A 164 -1.93 -2.60 -33.48
CA LEU A 164 -1.27 -3.67 -32.72
C LEU A 164 -0.55 -4.65 -33.64
N ASN A 165 -1.17 -5.02 -34.76
CA ASN A 165 -0.55 -5.91 -35.75
C ASN A 165 0.75 -5.30 -36.31
N ASP A 166 0.73 -4.02 -36.65
CA ASP A 166 1.90 -3.30 -37.15
C ASP A 166 3.02 -3.24 -36.10
N GLU A 167 2.67 -2.93 -34.85
CA GLU A 167 3.64 -2.72 -33.76
C GLU A 167 4.26 -4.02 -33.23
N PHE A 168 3.53 -5.13 -33.29
CA PHE A 168 4.01 -6.44 -32.83
C PHE A 168 4.43 -7.36 -33.98
N ASN A 169 4.29 -6.91 -35.24
CA ASN A 169 4.50 -7.72 -36.43
C ASN A 169 3.76 -9.07 -36.35
N ALA A 170 2.50 -9.02 -35.91
CA ALA A 170 1.66 -10.18 -35.64
C ALA A 170 0.26 -10.00 -36.23
N THR A 171 -0.51 -11.08 -36.32
CA THR A 171 -1.94 -11.01 -36.68
C THR A 171 -2.78 -11.37 -35.46
N PHE A 172 -3.38 -10.34 -34.85
CA PHE A 172 -4.30 -10.49 -33.72
C PHE A 172 -5.75 -10.52 -34.15
N HIS A 173 -6.55 -11.29 -33.43
CA HIS A 173 -8.00 -11.24 -33.48
C HIS A 173 -8.61 -11.22 -32.07
N LEU A 174 -9.85 -10.76 -31.95
CA LEU A 174 -10.57 -10.75 -30.68
C LEU A 174 -10.94 -12.17 -30.27
N VAL A 175 -10.62 -12.53 -29.03
CA VAL A 175 -11.08 -13.79 -28.44
C VAL A 175 -12.58 -13.70 -28.18
N LYS A 176 -13.31 -14.76 -28.53
CA LYS A 176 -14.76 -14.85 -28.29
C LYS A 176 -15.05 -14.84 -26.79
N GLU A 177 -16.07 -14.10 -26.35
CA GLU A 177 -16.46 -13.97 -24.94
C GLU A 177 -16.53 -15.30 -24.19
N ARG A 178 -17.14 -16.33 -24.80
CA ARG A 178 -17.24 -17.68 -24.22
C ARG A 178 -15.89 -18.31 -23.85
N MET A 179 -14.82 -17.97 -24.58
CA MET A 179 -13.47 -18.45 -24.30
C MET A 179 -12.82 -17.60 -23.23
N VAL A 180 -13.07 -16.29 -23.25
CA VAL A 180 -12.60 -15.37 -22.21
C VAL A 180 -13.13 -15.81 -20.85
N TYR A 181 -14.41 -16.15 -20.72
CA TYR A 181 -14.98 -16.60 -19.43
C TYR A 181 -14.35 -17.88 -18.89
N ARG A 182 -13.69 -18.68 -19.73
CA ARG A 182 -12.92 -19.86 -19.28
C ARG A 182 -11.54 -19.50 -18.75
N LEU A 183 -11.00 -18.34 -19.11
CA LEU A 183 -9.72 -17.82 -18.59
C LEU A 183 -9.94 -17.13 -17.23
N PHE A 184 -11.09 -16.47 -17.07
CA PHE A 184 -11.47 -15.68 -15.90
C PHE A 184 -12.58 -16.36 -15.09
N THR A 185 -12.32 -17.57 -14.60
CA THR A 185 -13.31 -18.41 -13.89
C THR A 185 -13.70 -17.87 -12.50
N ASP A 186 -12.89 -16.97 -11.95
CA ASP A 186 -13.06 -16.29 -10.67
C ASP A 186 -13.72 -14.91 -10.81
N CYS A 187 -14.20 -14.57 -12.01
CA CYS A 187 -14.88 -13.31 -12.31
C CYS A 187 -16.28 -13.57 -12.86
N GLU A 188 -17.21 -12.65 -12.58
CA GLU A 188 -18.47 -12.57 -13.32
C GLU A 188 -18.23 -12.30 -14.80
N HIS A 189 -19.12 -12.84 -15.65
CA HIS A 189 -19.02 -12.68 -17.09
C HIS A 189 -19.04 -11.19 -17.48
N GLY A 190 -17.92 -10.72 -18.03
CA GLY A 190 -17.75 -9.32 -18.45
C GLY A 190 -17.17 -8.40 -17.38
N ALA A 191 -16.99 -8.85 -16.14
CA ALA A 191 -16.34 -8.10 -15.05
C ALA A 191 -14.83 -8.34 -15.02
N ILE A 192 -14.18 -8.35 -16.18
CA ILE A 192 -12.80 -8.82 -16.30
C ILE A 192 -11.84 -7.75 -15.78
N PRO A 193 -11.01 -8.05 -14.76
CA PRO A 193 -9.98 -7.15 -14.31
C PRO A 193 -8.98 -6.89 -15.44
N PRO A 194 -8.68 -5.63 -15.78
CA PRO A 194 -7.72 -5.25 -16.82
C PRO A 194 -6.26 -5.46 -16.35
N ILE A 195 -5.92 -6.64 -15.85
CA ILE A 195 -4.54 -7.04 -15.53
C ILE A 195 -4.25 -8.44 -16.07
N GLY A 196 -3.21 -8.57 -16.91
CA GLY A 196 -2.88 -9.85 -17.52
C GLY A 196 -2.02 -10.78 -16.65
N SER A 197 -1.17 -10.22 -15.78
CA SER A 197 -0.18 -10.99 -15.01
C SER A 197 -0.78 -12.10 -14.14
N PRO A 198 -1.88 -11.90 -13.38
CA PRO A 198 -2.49 -13.00 -12.59
C PRO A 198 -3.04 -14.15 -13.45
N TYR A 199 -3.23 -13.90 -14.74
CA TYR A 199 -3.79 -14.85 -15.70
C TYR A 199 -2.73 -15.34 -16.70
N HIS A 200 -1.44 -15.11 -16.42
CA HIS A 200 -0.31 -15.56 -17.23
C HIS A 200 -0.36 -15.11 -18.70
N MET A 201 -0.89 -13.91 -18.95
CA MET A 201 -0.96 -13.34 -20.29
C MET A 201 -0.14 -12.06 -20.43
N SER A 202 0.49 -11.90 -21.59
CA SER A 202 1.18 -10.66 -21.95
C SER A 202 0.20 -9.49 -21.96
N THR A 203 0.65 -8.30 -21.58
CA THR A 203 -0.21 -7.11 -21.49
C THR A 203 0.33 -5.96 -22.30
N VAL A 204 -0.55 -5.29 -23.03
CA VAL A 204 -0.31 -3.99 -23.68
C VAL A 204 -1.29 -2.97 -23.12
N CYS A 205 -0.80 -1.80 -22.70
CA CYS A 205 -1.61 -0.75 -22.06
C CYS A 205 -1.66 0.52 -22.90
N ASP A 206 -2.84 1.15 -23.02
CA ASP A 206 -2.96 2.44 -23.67
C ASP A 206 -2.30 3.53 -22.82
N GLU A 207 -1.42 4.31 -23.43
CA GLU A 207 -0.73 5.42 -22.76
C GLU A 207 -1.69 6.47 -22.17
N ARG A 208 -2.95 6.56 -22.62
CA ARG A 208 -3.97 7.45 -22.01
C ARG A 208 -4.09 7.16 -20.52
N LEU A 209 -4.19 5.88 -20.15
CA LEU A 209 -4.41 5.46 -18.77
C LEU A 209 -3.20 5.78 -17.87
N ALA A 210 -1.99 5.58 -18.39
CA ALA A 210 -0.74 5.84 -17.67
C ALA A 210 -0.52 7.31 -17.28
N ASN A 211 -1.23 8.22 -17.95
CA ASN A 211 -1.14 9.67 -17.74
C ASN A 211 -2.24 10.21 -16.81
N LEU A 212 -3.22 9.39 -16.42
CA LEU A 212 -4.28 9.81 -15.50
C LEU A 212 -3.74 9.93 -14.08
N GLU A 213 -4.41 10.74 -13.26
CA GLU A 213 -4.14 10.83 -11.82
C GLU A 213 -4.68 9.59 -11.08
N HIS A 214 -5.87 9.15 -11.49
CA HIS A 214 -6.53 7.96 -10.97
C HIS A 214 -7.07 7.10 -12.11
N VAL A 215 -6.92 5.78 -11.96
CA VAL A 215 -7.46 4.77 -12.87
C VAL A 215 -8.35 3.83 -12.06
N TYR A 216 -9.47 3.42 -12.66
CA TYR A 216 -10.45 2.52 -12.06
C TYR A 216 -10.50 1.22 -12.86
N LEU A 217 -10.46 0.09 -12.17
CA LEU A 217 -10.45 -1.25 -12.75
C LEU A 217 -11.67 -2.03 -12.25
N GLU A 218 -12.22 -2.93 -13.06
CA GLU A 218 -13.20 -3.90 -12.58
C GLU A 218 -12.57 -4.83 -11.53
N ALA A 219 -13.29 -5.10 -10.44
CA ALA A 219 -12.82 -5.99 -9.39
C ALA A 219 -13.17 -7.47 -9.62
N GLY A 220 -14.12 -7.79 -10.51
CA GLY A 220 -14.54 -9.17 -10.78
C GLY A 220 -16.02 -9.48 -10.54
N ASP A 221 -16.78 -8.57 -9.93
CA ASP A 221 -18.14 -8.82 -9.41
C ASP A 221 -19.22 -7.90 -10.01
N HIS A 222 -18.88 -6.99 -10.93
CA HIS A 222 -19.78 -5.94 -11.46
C HIS A 222 -20.43 -5.04 -10.40
N GLU A 223 -19.95 -5.05 -9.16
CA GLU A 223 -20.43 -4.20 -8.06
C GLU A 223 -19.31 -3.35 -7.46
N THR A 224 -18.06 -3.71 -7.72
CA THR A 224 -16.88 -3.10 -7.14
C THR A 224 -15.89 -2.66 -8.23
N LEU A 225 -15.46 -1.40 -8.15
CA LEU A 225 -14.31 -0.88 -8.87
C LEU A 225 -13.11 -0.72 -7.94
N ILE A 226 -11.92 -1.04 -8.43
CA ILE A 226 -10.65 -0.75 -7.77
C ILE A 226 -10.11 0.57 -8.28
N LYS A 227 -9.98 1.55 -7.40
CA LYS A 227 -9.33 2.84 -7.67
C LYS A 227 -7.86 2.78 -7.30
N LEU A 228 -7.02 3.12 -8.28
CA LEU A 228 -5.58 3.22 -8.16
C LEU A 228 -5.14 4.66 -8.43
N ASP A 229 -4.13 5.13 -7.72
CA ASP A 229 -3.39 6.32 -8.15
C ASP A 229 -2.44 5.97 -9.31
N ARG A 230 -1.90 7.01 -9.96
CA ARG A 230 -0.97 6.86 -11.09
C ARG A 230 0.23 5.96 -10.75
N LYS A 231 0.77 6.08 -9.54
CA LYS A 231 1.98 5.35 -9.14
C LYS A 231 1.64 3.86 -9.01
N ALA A 232 0.59 3.54 -8.25
CA ALA A 232 0.08 2.19 -8.08
C ALA A 232 -0.31 1.55 -9.42
N PHE A 233 -0.96 2.31 -10.32
CA PHE A 233 -1.29 1.82 -11.66
C PHE A 233 -0.04 1.48 -12.49
N LYS A 234 1.00 2.33 -12.43
CA LYS A 234 2.26 2.04 -13.13
C LYS A 234 3.04 0.87 -12.53
N GLU A 235 2.97 0.70 -11.22
CA GLU A 235 3.54 -0.46 -10.52
C GLU A 235 2.81 -1.75 -10.91
N LEU A 236 1.47 -1.69 -10.99
CA LEU A 236 0.63 -2.79 -11.45
C LEU A 236 0.91 -3.17 -12.93
N MET A 237 1.26 -2.18 -13.74
CA MET A 237 1.51 -2.28 -15.18
C MET A 237 3.01 -2.23 -15.52
N ASN A 238 3.89 -2.59 -14.58
CA ASN A 238 5.34 -2.50 -14.72
C ASN A 238 5.88 -3.34 -15.89
N ASP A 239 5.28 -4.51 -16.14
CA ASP A 239 5.72 -5.48 -17.14
C ASP A 239 4.94 -5.38 -18.47
N CYS A 240 4.16 -4.30 -18.66
CA CYS A 240 3.40 -4.08 -19.89
C CYS A 240 4.13 -3.16 -20.88
N ARG A 241 3.80 -3.30 -22.17
CA ARG A 241 4.17 -2.30 -23.19
C ARG A 241 3.12 -1.21 -23.23
N TYR A 242 3.55 0.05 -23.16
CA TYR A 242 2.67 1.22 -23.35
C TYR A 242 2.63 1.64 -24.82
N LEU A 243 1.43 1.75 -25.39
CA LEU A 243 1.24 2.07 -26.80
C LEU A 243 -0.03 2.90 -27.03
N ARG A 244 -0.13 3.57 -28.18
CA ARG A 244 -1.34 4.27 -28.64
C ARG A 244 -2.11 3.45 -29.66
N PHE A 245 -2.93 2.51 -29.18
CA PHE A 245 -3.65 1.57 -30.04
C PHE A 245 -5.17 1.68 -29.95
N SER A 246 -5.73 2.66 -29.23
CA SER A 246 -7.17 2.84 -29.14
C SER A 246 -7.65 4.25 -29.51
N SER A 247 -8.90 4.36 -29.92
CA SER A 247 -9.57 5.63 -30.23
C SER A 247 -10.93 5.71 -29.55
N GLU A 248 -11.31 6.90 -29.13
CA GLU A 248 -12.61 7.14 -28.50
C GLU A 248 -13.75 6.86 -29.48
N VAL A 249 -14.82 6.25 -28.96
CA VAL A 249 -16.07 6.05 -29.70
C VAL A 249 -17.08 7.02 -29.12
N LEU A 250 -17.58 7.94 -29.95
CA LEU A 250 -18.74 8.74 -29.61
C LEU A 250 -19.96 7.82 -29.72
N HIS A 251 -20.60 7.56 -28.58
CA HIS A 251 -21.86 6.84 -28.48
C HIS A 251 -23.03 7.79 -28.60
#